data_AF-A0A7S1HB76-F1
#
_entry.id   AF-A0A7S1HB76-F1
#
_cell.length_a   1.000
_cell.length_b   1.000
_cell.length_c   1.000
_cell.angle_alpha   90.00
_cell.angle_beta   90.00
_cell.angle_gamma   90.00
#
_symmetry.space_group_name_H-M   'P 1'
#
loop_
_entity.id
_entity.type
_entity.pdbx_description
1 polymer ?
#
loop_
_entity_poly.entity_id
_entity_poly.type
_entity_poly.pdbx_seq_one_letter_code
_entity_poly.pdbx_strand_id
1 'polypeptide(L)'
;AKFESADRKFESADREGEGKCKGRNRRTIEEIMQEPLAVQANLCVEEVIALRMLTGPMHLIYNQVLRASRDKGSTSRASQARGGNLYTNTIFTAISGIVKISQHCMPPSPPLLFRGFGVSKDPSFYEQFRDDQKHVWGSESGFLSASSSKVVACPPVPEGGTPSLVAFPIDGPMAMGADLSFCTQFDHELEWVYAPGAHMAMVGVPDGHGESIYTLRVTRSCMSKTIEQTRKASAEAVERVALHSVSRLKNAITNSFGGAWGKHIPQSAMQEVRSREAEWYLHEYRCSLSMEEVVRASQKSRRQVV
;
A
#
# COMPACT_ATOMS: atom_id res chain seq x y z
N ALA A 1 -6.59 32.70 30.67
CA ALA A 1 -5.23 33.10 31.06
C ALA A 1 -4.19 31.96 31.02
N LYS A 2 -4.43 30.74 31.53
CA LYS A 2 -3.45 29.62 31.44
C LYS A 2 -3.53 28.77 30.15
N PHE A 3 -4.64 28.81 29.42
CA PHE A 3 -4.78 28.09 28.14
C PHE A 3 -4.15 28.85 26.95
N GLU A 4 -4.25 30.18 26.92
CA GLU A 4 -3.62 31.00 25.86
C GLU A 4 -2.08 30.98 25.91
N SER A 5 -1.47 30.63 27.05
CA SER A 5 -0.01 30.50 27.15
C SER A 5 0.54 29.17 26.63
N ALA A 6 -0.32 28.15 26.46
CA ALA A 6 0.08 26.85 25.94
C ALA A 6 0.07 26.84 24.40
N ASP A 7 -0.93 27.46 23.77
CA ASP A 7 -1.00 27.62 22.31
C ASP A 7 0.14 28.51 21.79
N ARG A 8 0.46 29.60 22.51
CA ARG A 8 1.64 30.42 22.17
C ARG A 8 2.97 29.70 22.36
N LYS A 9 3.04 28.69 23.24
CA LYS A 9 4.24 27.85 23.41
C LYS A 9 4.36 26.76 22.34
N PHE A 10 3.24 26.28 21.80
CA PHE A 10 3.23 25.35 20.67
C PHE A 10 3.57 26.09 19.36
N GLU A 11 3.04 27.31 19.17
CA GLU A 11 3.39 28.18 18.05
C GLU A 11 4.82 28.73 18.14
N SER A 12 5.35 28.99 19.35
CA SER A 12 6.76 29.41 19.52
C SER A 12 7.73 28.24 19.38
N ALA A 13 7.37 27.02 19.80
CA ALA A 13 8.17 25.82 19.58
C ALA A 13 8.24 25.42 18.10
N ASP A 14 7.22 25.76 17.31
CA ASP A 14 7.25 25.58 15.85
C ASP A 14 8.15 26.60 15.13
N ARG A 15 8.48 27.73 15.76
CA ARG A 15 9.43 28.72 15.23
C ARG A 15 10.88 28.48 15.69
N GLU A 16 11.09 27.75 16.78
CA GLU A 16 12.44 27.41 17.30
C GLU A 16 12.90 25.99 16.95
N GLY A 17 12.14 25.29 16.09
CA GLY A 17 12.45 23.95 15.57
C GLY A 17 13.12 23.95 14.19
N GLU A 18 13.86 25.00 13.82
CA GLU A 18 14.70 25.03 12.60
C GLU A 18 15.90 24.09 12.76
N GLY A 19 15.64 22.78 12.67
CA GLY A 19 16.69 21.78 12.64
C GLY A 19 16.23 20.40 13.09
N LYS A 20 15.72 19.60 12.15
CA LYS A 20 16.10 18.18 11.89
C LYS A 20 15.06 17.47 10.99
N CYS A 21 15.10 17.81 9.70
CA CYS A 21 14.80 17.00 8.50
C CYS A 21 14.61 18.00 7.35
N LYS A 22 15.71 18.41 6.70
CA LYS A 22 15.66 19.33 5.55
C LYS A 22 14.72 18.77 4.47
N GLY A 23 13.84 19.62 3.91
CA GLY A 23 12.98 19.26 2.77
C GLY A 23 11.65 18.56 3.11
N ARG A 24 11.29 18.38 4.39
CA ARG A 24 9.99 17.79 4.77
C ARG A 24 8.85 18.82 4.65
N ASN A 25 7.77 18.46 3.97
CA ASN A 25 6.58 19.30 3.87
C ASN A 25 5.52 19.00 4.94
N ARG A 26 4.75 20.04 5.28
CA ARG A 26 3.69 20.00 6.30
C ARG A 26 2.27 20.03 5.69
N ARG A 27 2.11 19.47 4.49
CA ARG A 27 0.79 19.38 3.83
C ARG A 27 -0.18 18.54 4.66
N THR A 28 -1.42 19.02 4.80
CA THR A 28 -2.51 18.30 5.48
C THR A 28 -3.07 17.20 4.58
N ILE A 29 -3.84 16.27 5.17
CA ILE A 29 -4.48 15.21 4.39
C ILE A 29 -5.57 15.80 3.49
N GLU A 30 -6.30 16.80 3.99
CA GLU A 30 -7.33 17.51 3.24
C GLU A 30 -6.75 18.19 2.00
N GLU A 31 -5.58 18.83 2.11
CA GLU A 31 -4.89 19.45 0.97
C GLU A 31 -4.46 18.43 -0.07
N ILE A 32 -3.93 17.28 0.36
CA ILE A 32 -3.49 16.21 -0.55
C ILE A 32 -4.68 15.54 -1.23
N MET A 33 -5.81 15.42 -0.54
CA MET A 33 -7.05 14.88 -1.12
C MET A 33 -7.62 15.75 -2.25
N GLN A 34 -7.26 17.04 -2.29
CA GLN A 34 -7.66 17.95 -3.39
C GLN A 34 -6.72 17.89 -4.59
N GLU A 35 -5.61 17.16 -4.52
CA GLU A 35 -4.70 17.02 -5.66
C GLU A 35 -5.42 16.36 -6.85
N PRO A 36 -5.20 16.84 -8.09
CA PRO A 36 -5.92 16.32 -9.26
C PRO A 36 -5.83 14.81 -9.40
N LEU A 37 -4.65 14.23 -9.13
CA LEU A 37 -4.45 12.79 -9.23
C LEU A 37 -5.17 12.01 -8.13
N ALA A 38 -5.26 12.56 -6.91
CA ALA A 38 -6.00 11.95 -5.81
C ALA A 38 -7.51 11.95 -6.09
N VAL A 39 -8.03 13.05 -6.62
CA VAL A 39 -9.43 13.19 -7.03
C VAL A 39 -9.76 12.27 -8.20
N GLN A 40 -8.93 12.26 -9.25
CA GLN A 40 -9.12 11.41 -10.43
C GLN A 40 -9.08 9.93 -10.10
N ALA A 41 -8.14 9.51 -9.25
CA ALA A 41 -8.04 8.13 -8.79
C ALA A 41 -9.10 7.75 -7.74
N ASN A 42 -9.95 8.70 -7.32
CA ASN A 42 -10.98 8.52 -6.29
C ASN A 42 -10.40 7.85 -5.02
N LEU A 43 -9.33 8.45 -4.50
CA LEU A 43 -8.69 7.98 -3.28
C LEU A 43 -9.57 8.26 -2.06
N CYS A 44 -9.55 7.35 -1.09
CA CYS A 44 -10.11 7.60 0.22
C CYS A 44 -9.06 8.16 1.18
N VAL A 45 -9.51 8.72 2.30
CA VAL A 45 -8.64 9.35 3.32
C VAL A 45 -7.61 8.35 3.85
N GLU A 46 -8.02 7.10 4.07
CA GLU A 46 -7.16 6.02 4.55
C GLU A 46 -6.04 5.70 3.55
N GLU A 47 -6.33 5.71 2.24
CA GLU A 47 -5.33 5.50 1.20
C GLU A 47 -4.29 6.61 1.21
N VAL A 48 -4.71 7.88 1.30
CA VAL A 48 -3.78 9.01 1.36
C VAL A 48 -2.91 8.95 2.61
N ILE A 49 -3.47 8.59 3.77
CA ILE A 49 -2.69 8.40 5.01
C ILE A 49 -1.65 7.29 4.82
N ALA A 50 -2.05 6.13 4.27
CA ALA A 50 -1.14 5.01 4.10
C ALA A 50 -0.03 5.30 3.07
N LEU A 51 -0.34 5.99 1.97
CA LEU A 51 0.64 6.43 0.97
C LEU A 51 1.63 7.44 1.57
N ARG A 52 1.13 8.38 2.39
CA ARG A 52 1.99 9.34 3.09
C ARG A 52 2.86 8.67 4.15
N MET A 53 2.39 7.61 4.80
CA MET A 53 3.22 6.78 5.68
C MET A 53 4.29 6.01 4.90
N LEU A 54 3.91 5.43 3.76
CA LEU A 54 4.78 4.67 2.86
C LEU A 54 5.95 5.52 2.36
N THR A 55 5.66 6.66 1.71
CA THR A 55 6.66 7.63 1.21
C THR A 55 7.55 8.19 2.33
N GLY A 56 7.04 8.19 3.57
CA GLY A 56 7.80 8.51 4.77
C GLY A 56 8.61 7.33 5.33
N PRO A 57 8.74 7.22 6.67
CA PRO A 57 9.63 6.23 7.27
C PRO A 57 9.12 4.78 7.18
N MET A 58 7.85 4.55 6.85
CA MET A 58 7.26 3.21 6.94
C MET A 58 7.64 2.29 5.79
N HIS A 59 8.14 2.79 4.65
CA HIS A 59 8.61 1.90 3.57
C HIS A 59 9.67 0.91 4.06
N LEU A 60 10.58 1.32 4.97
CA LEU A 60 11.59 0.44 5.56
C LEU A 60 10.94 -0.71 6.32
N ILE A 61 9.92 -0.39 7.12
CA ILE A 61 9.21 -1.34 7.97
C ILE A 61 8.38 -2.30 7.10
N TYR A 62 7.61 -1.77 6.16
CA TYR A 62 6.75 -2.54 5.27
C TYR A 62 7.55 -3.48 4.38
N ASN A 63 8.62 -2.98 3.74
CA ASN A 63 9.45 -3.79 2.86
C ASN A 63 10.16 -4.92 3.62
N GLN A 64 10.58 -4.68 4.86
CA GLN A 64 11.16 -5.72 5.69
C GLN A 64 10.15 -6.83 6.01
N VAL A 65 8.93 -6.48 6.42
CA VAL A 65 7.86 -7.46 6.74
C VAL A 65 7.49 -8.26 5.49
N LEU A 66 7.30 -7.57 4.36
CA LEU A 66 6.94 -8.18 3.10
C LEU A 66 8.02 -9.15 2.59
N ARG A 67 9.30 -8.76 2.65
CA ARG A 67 10.41 -9.62 2.23
C ARG A 67 10.64 -10.79 3.19
N ALA A 68 10.43 -10.60 4.50
CA ALA A 68 10.51 -11.68 5.47
C ALA A 68 9.43 -12.76 5.27
N SER A 69 8.26 -12.38 4.75
CA SER A 69 7.14 -13.32 4.52
C SER A 69 7.42 -14.40 3.47
N ARG A 70 8.43 -14.21 2.60
CA ARG A 70 8.88 -15.25 1.65
C ARG A 70 9.69 -16.37 2.30
N ASP A 71 10.41 -16.06 3.38
CA ASP A 71 11.20 -17.04 4.11
C ASP A 71 10.32 -17.68 5.18
N LYS A 72 9.95 -18.95 4.98
CA LYS A 72 9.05 -19.73 5.86
C LYS A 72 9.50 -19.80 7.34
N GLY A 73 10.71 -19.33 7.68
CA GLY A 73 11.22 -19.19 9.06
C GLY A 73 11.68 -17.77 9.48
N SER A 74 11.48 -16.74 8.64
CA SER A 74 11.89 -15.35 8.90
C SER A 74 10.74 -14.48 9.41
N THR A 75 9.52 -14.79 8.97
CA THR A 75 8.30 -14.06 9.36
C THR A 75 8.11 -14.00 10.87
N SER A 76 8.46 -15.07 11.62
CA SER A 76 8.33 -15.11 13.08
C SER A 76 9.30 -14.16 13.78
N ARG A 77 10.56 -14.06 13.32
CA ARG A 77 11.60 -13.20 13.92
C ARG A 77 11.37 -11.72 13.60
N ALA A 78 11.02 -11.40 12.36
CA ALA A 78 10.72 -10.02 11.95
C ALA A 78 9.44 -9.49 12.61
N SER A 79 8.44 -10.35 12.83
CA SER A 79 7.21 -9.98 13.54
C SER A 79 7.43 -9.91 15.06
N GLN A 80 8.15 -10.86 15.69
CA GLN A 80 8.45 -10.82 17.13
C GLN A 80 9.23 -9.57 17.56
N ALA A 81 10.20 -9.13 16.76
CA ALA A 81 10.94 -7.90 17.03
C ALA A 81 10.06 -6.62 17.01
N ARG A 82 8.82 -6.73 16.52
CA ARG A 82 7.86 -5.62 16.37
C ARG A 82 6.52 -5.91 17.05
N GLY A 83 6.52 -6.73 18.10
CA GLY A 83 5.32 -7.03 18.88
C GLY A 83 4.26 -7.83 18.13
N GLY A 84 4.66 -8.57 17.08
CA GLY A 84 3.78 -9.41 16.27
C GLY A 84 2.99 -8.67 15.19
N ASN A 85 3.15 -7.35 15.04
CA ASN A 85 2.39 -6.57 14.07
C ASN A 85 2.93 -6.74 12.64
N LEU A 86 2.06 -7.22 11.74
CA LEU A 86 2.38 -7.42 10.32
C LEU A 86 1.99 -6.22 9.44
N TYR A 87 1.37 -5.18 10.02
CA TYR A 87 0.93 -3.97 9.32
C TYR A 87 0.00 -4.26 8.13
N THR A 88 -0.71 -5.38 8.16
CA THR A 88 -1.50 -5.90 7.03
C THR A 88 -2.48 -4.88 6.48
N ASN A 89 -3.20 -4.19 7.37
CA ASN A 89 -4.21 -3.21 6.96
C ASN A 89 -3.56 -2.01 6.26
N THR A 90 -2.52 -1.40 6.85
CA THR A 90 -1.88 -0.22 6.24
C THR A 90 -1.14 -0.56 4.96
N ILE A 91 -0.49 -1.73 4.89
CA ILE A 91 0.12 -2.23 3.65
C ILE A 91 -0.95 -2.43 2.58
N PHE A 92 -2.07 -3.09 2.90
CA PHE A 92 -3.17 -3.30 1.97
C PHE A 92 -3.78 -1.97 1.49
N THR A 93 -3.98 -1.02 2.40
CA THR A 93 -4.49 0.32 2.08
C THR A 93 -3.53 1.08 1.16
N ALA A 94 -2.22 1.00 1.38
CA ALA A 94 -1.22 1.59 0.48
C ALA A 94 -1.25 0.92 -0.91
N ILE A 95 -1.35 -0.41 -0.96
CA ILE A 95 -1.49 -1.15 -2.23
C ILE A 95 -2.73 -0.70 -3.00
N SER A 96 -3.87 -0.55 -2.32
CA SER A 96 -5.12 -0.06 -2.92
C SER A 96 -4.91 1.31 -3.59
N GLY A 97 -4.31 2.26 -2.87
CA GLY A 97 -4.01 3.59 -3.40
C GLY A 97 -3.08 3.55 -4.62
N ILE A 98 -2.00 2.76 -4.56
CA ILE A 98 -1.05 2.58 -5.69
C ILE A 98 -1.77 2.01 -6.92
N VAL A 99 -2.60 0.97 -6.74
CA VAL A 99 -3.33 0.34 -7.86
C VAL A 99 -4.24 1.36 -8.53
N LYS A 100 -4.98 2.17 -7.77
CA LYS A 100 -5.84 3.23 -8.31
C LYS A 100 -5.02 4.29 -9.05
N ILE A 101 -4.01 4.85 -8.41
CA ILE A 101 -3.15 5.91 -8.99
C ILE A 101 -2.50 5.44 -10.29
N SER A 102 -1.97 4.21 -10.32
CA SER A 102 -1.32 3.62 -11.50
C SER A 102 -2.25 3.39 -12.70
N GLN A 103 -3.54 3.70 -12.61
CA GLN A 103 -4.46 3.69 -13.76
C GLN A 103 -4.66 5.08 -14.37
N HIS A 104 -4.27 6.13 -13.64
CA HIS A 104 -4.48 7.52 -14.00
C HIS A 104 -3.19 8.31 -14.23
N CYS A 105 -2.03 7.76 -13.84
CA CYS A 105 -0.75 8.42 -14.10
C CYS A 105 -0.42 8.47 -15.60
N MET A 106 0.19 9.58 -16.00
CA MET A 106 0.84 9.72 -17.29
C MET A 106 2.31 9.31 -17.16
N PRO A 107 2.91 8.61 -18.13
CA PRO A 107 4.32 8.29 -18.06
C PRO A 107 5.17 9.57 -18.00
N PRO A 108 6.30 9.55 -17.27
CA PRO A 108 7.25 10.66 -17.28
C PRO A 108 7.80 10.88 -18.69
N SER A 109 8.38 12.05 -18.92
CA SER A 109 9.11 12.37 -20.16
C SER A 109 10.59 12.60 -19.82
N PRO A 110 11.51 11.73 -20.26
CA PRO A 110 11.30 10.49 -21.03
C PRO A 110 10.59 9.38 -20.22
N PRO A 111 9.99 8.36 -20.87
CA PRO A 111 9.26 7.26 -20.21
C PRO A 111 10.22 6.25 -19.55
N LEU A 112 10.96 6.74 -18.56
CA LEU A 112 12.06 6.05 -17.92
C LEU A 112 12.09 6.39 -16.43
N LEU A 113 12.21 5.37 -15.59
CA LEU A 113 12.44 5.52 -14.15
C LEU A 113 13.80 4.98 -13.78
N PHE A 114 14.35 5.48 -12.68
CA PHE A 114 15.66 5.13 -12.15
C PHE A 114 15.54 4.71 -10.70
N ARG A 115 16.30 3.70 -10.30
CA ARG A 115 16.44 3.27 -8.92
C ARG A 115 17.90 3.03 -8.59
N GLY A 116 18.40 3.71 -7.56
CA GLY A 116 19.69 3.43 -6.96
C GLY A 116 19.69 2.10 -6.21
N PHE A 117 20.74 1.31 -6.37
CA PHE A 117 20.94 0.08 -5.62
C PHE A 117 22.37 0.00 -5.09
N GLY A 118 22.67 0.79 -4.05
CA GLY A 118 23.95 0.72 -3.31
C GLY A 118 25.22 0.74 -4.17
N VAL A 119 26.33 0.29 -3.57
CA VAL A 119 27.60 0.03 -4.27
C VAL A 119 27.59 -1.42 -4.80
N SER A 120 27.98 -1.56 -6.06
CA SER A 120 27.86 -2.75 -6.92
C SER A 120 28.07 -4.11 -6.23
N LYS A 121 27.15 -5.05 -6.53
CA LYS A 121 27.51 -6.46 -6.69
C LYS A 121 27.98 -6.63 -8.14
N ASP A 122 29.09 -7.33 -8.32
CA ASP A 122 29.66 -7.75 -9.60
C ASP A 122 28.56 -8.10 -10.63
N PRO A 123 28.63 -7.64 -11.90
CA PRO A 123 27.71 -8.06 -12.97
C PRO A 123 27.43 -9.56 -13.02
N SER A 124 28.39 -10.40 -12.61
CA SER A 124 28.22 -11.86 -12.47
C SER A 124 27.13 -12.26 -11.47
N PHE A 125 26.75 -11.39 -10.53
CA PHE A 125 25.65 -11.60 -9.58
C PHE A 125 24.32 -11.87 -10.28
N TYR A 126 24.11 -11.32 -11.48
CA TYR A 126 22.87 -11.55 -12.23
C TYR A 126 22.95 -12.78 -13.13
N GLU A 127 24.14 -13.21 -13.52
CA GLU A 127 24.36 -14.41 -14.32
C GLU A 127 23.83 -15.68 -13.64
N GLN A 128 23.90 -15.75 -12.31
CA GLN A 128 23.36 -16.89 -11.54
C GLN A 128 21.82 -16.99 -11.53
N PHE A 129 21.11 -15.94 -11.96
CA PHE A 129 19.64 -15.90 -12.00
C PHE A 129 19.10 -16.10 -13.42
N ARG A 130 19.95 -16.49 -14.37
CA ARG A 130 19.52 -16.87 -15.73
C ARG A 130 18.74 -18.17 -15.69
N ASP A 131 17.60 -18.20 -16.37
CA ASP A 131 16.93 -19.44 -16.72
C ASP A 131 17.67 -20.19 -17.85
N ASP A 132 17.18 -21.38 -18.22
CA ASP A 132 17.74 -22.20 -19.32
C ASP A 132 17.71 -21.47 -20.68
N GLN A 133 16.90 -20.42 -20.81
CA GLN A 133 16.79 -19.54 -21.98
C GLN A 133 17.60 -18.24 -21.82
N LYS A 134 18.44 -18.15 -20.79
CA LYS A 134 19.30 -17.02 -20.43
C LYS A 134 18.56 -15.74 -20.00
N HIS A 135 17.28 -15.80 -19.67
CA HIS A 135 16.55 -14.66 -19.11
C HIS A 135 16.79 -14.55 -17.61
N VAL A 136 17.12 -13.35 -17.14
CA VAL A 136 17.16 -13.04 -15.71
C VAL A 136 15.81 -12.43 -15.33
N TRP A 137 15.03 -13.14 -14.52
CA TRP A 137 13.73 -12.66 -14.04
C TRP A 137 13.57 -12.83 -12.54
N GLY A 138 12.75 -11.98 -11.93
CA GLY A 138 12.45 -12.02 -10.51
C GLY A 138 11.15 -11.28 -10.19
N SER A 139 10.76 -11.35 -8.92
CA SER A 139 9.63 -10.58 -8.39
C SER A 139 10.06 -9.92 -7.09
N GLU A 140 9.86 -8.61 -6.97
CA GLU A 140 10.11 -7.87 -5.73
C GLU A 140 8.92 -8.09 -4.79
N SER A 141 9.20 -8.58 -3.57
CA SER A 141 8.14 -8.83 -2.59
C SER A 141 7.75 -7.59 -1.79
N GLY A 142 8.62 -6.58 -1.71
CA GLY A 142 8.29 -5.28 -1.14
C GLY A 142 7.67 -4.32 -2.16
N PHE A 143 7.41 -3.09 -1.72
CA PHE A 143 7.20 -1.96 -2.60
C PHE A 143 8.50 -1.63 -3.34
N LEU A 144 8.40 -1.43 -4.65
CA LEU A 144 9.52 -1.03 -5.50
C LEU A 144 9.42 0.46 -5.81
N SER A 145 10.15 1.29 -5.06
CA SER A 145 10.26 2.73 -5.34
C SER A 145 11.29 3.02 -6.46
N ALA A 146 11.05 4.04 -7.25
CA ALA A 146 11.92 4.54 -8.30
C ALA A 146 11.71 6.06 -8.43
N SER A 147 12.51 6.72 -9.25
CA SER A 147 12.38 8.14 -9.53
C SER A 147 12.50 8.41 -11.02
N SER A 148 11.73 9.38 -11.52
CA SER A 148 11.87 9.87 -12.91
C SER A 148 13.15 10.69 -13.11
N SER A 149 13.82 11.11 -12.03
CA SER A 149 15.10 11.81 -12.08
C SER A 149 16.24 10.90 -11.68
N LYS A 150 17.17 10.70 -12.62
CA LYS A 150 18.43 9.98 -12.37
C LYS A 150 19.23 10.61 -11.23
N VAL A 151 19.24 11.94 -11.11
CA VAL A 151 19.97 12.67 -10.07
C VAL A 151 19.41 12.35 -8.68
N VAL A 152 18.08 12.29 -8.56
CA VAL A 152 17.40 11.96 -7.29
C VAL A 152 17.58 10.47 -6.94
N ALA A 153 17.60 9.60 -7.95
CA ALA A 153 17.78 8.15 -7.75
C ALA A 153 19.22 7.76 -7.42
N CYS A 154 20.20 8.58 -7.79
CA CYS A 154 21.62 8.25 -7.64
C CYS A 154 22.03 8.29 -6.17
N PRO A 155 22.47 7.16 -5.58
CA PRO A 155 22.93 7.16 -4.21
C PRO A 155 24.25 7.93 -4.10
N PRO A 156 24.52 8.62 -2.99
CA PRO A 156 25.83 9.18 -2.73
C PRO A 156 26.87 8.05 -2.67
N VAL A 157 27.98 8.21 -3.38
CA VAL A 157 29.03 7.20 -3.50
C VAL A 157 30.30 7.70 -2.83
N PRO A 158 31.00 6.86 -2.03
CA PRO A 158 32.34 7.19 -1.54
C PRO A 158 33.31 7.45 -2.69
N GLU A 159 34.37 8.23 -2.45
CA GLU A 159 35.42 8.49 -3.45
C GLU A 159 35.93 7.17 -4.09
N GLY A 160 35.91 7.11 -5.42
CA GLY A 160 36.36 5.96 -6.20
C GLY A 160 35.32 4.86 -6.46
N GLY A 161 34.10 4.98 -5.92
CA GLY A 161 33.01 4.06 -6.24
C GLY A 161 32.16 4.52 -7.43
N THR A 162 31.60 3.56 -8.16
CA THR A 162 30.60 3.82 -9.21
C THR A 162 29.20 3.49 -8.68
N PRO A 163 28.22 4.41 -8.74
CA PRO A 163 26.86 4.11 -8.31
C PRO A 163 26.26 3.04 -9.21
N SER A 164 25.63 2.04 -8.61
CA SER A 164 24.83 1.06 -9.36
C SER A 164 23.41 1.58 -9.49
N LEU A 165 23.00 1.81 -10.72
CA LEU A 165 21.67 2.29 -11.06
C LEU A 165 20.94 1.22 -11.84
N VAL A 166 19.63 1.18 -11.66
CA VAL A 166 18.73 0.42 -12.51
C VAL A 166 17.81 1.40 -13.22
N ALA A 167 17.70 1.25 -14.53
CA ALA A 167 16.75 1.95 -15.37
C ALA A 167 15.55 1.04 -15.68
N PHE A 168 14.35 1.59 -15.56
CA PHE A 168 13.08 0.94 -15.86
C PHE A 168 12.39 1.65 -17.02
N PRO A 169 12.52 1.17 -18.27
CA PRO A 169 11.77 1.69 -19.39
C PRO A 169 10.28 1.40 -19.20
N ILE A 170 9.44 2.41 -19.42
CA ILE A 170 7.99 2.27 -19.37
C ILE A 170 7.49 1.95 -20.78
N ASP A 171 7.25 0.67 -21.01
CA ASP A 171 6.72 0.13 -22.27
C ASP A 171 5.27 -0.34 -22.07
N GLY A 172 4.34 0.61 -22.23
CA GLY A 172 2.91 0.38 -22.13
C GLY A 172 2.32 0.38 -20.71
N PRO A 173 1.00 0.16 -20.59
CA PRO A 173 0.26 0.40 -19.34
C PRO A 173 0.64 -0.53 -18.18
N MET A 174 1.15 -1.73 -18.47
CA MET A 174 1.54 -2.70 -17.44
C MET A 174 2.90 -2.40 -16.82
N ALA A 175 3.73 -1.60 -17.48
CA ALA A 175 5.01 -1.13 -16.97
C ALA A 175 4.86 0.14 -16.10
N MET A 176 3.65 0.67 -15.97
CA MET A 176 3.40 1.93 -15.29
C MET A 176 3.19 1.74 -13.78
N GLY A 177 3.99 2.46 -12.98
CA GLY A 177 3.87 2.54 -11.52
C GLY A 177 2.96 3.70 -11.09
N ALA A 178 2.78 3.89 -9.79
CA ALA A 178 2.06 5.05 -9.25
C ALA A 178 3.03 6.21 -9.01
N ASP A 179 2.72 7.39 -9.55
CA ASP A 179 3.39 8.64 -9.20
C ASP A 179 2.87 9.14 -7.85
N LEU A 180 3.72 9.09 -6.82
CA LEU A 180 3.40 9.53 -5.46
C LEU A 180 4.02 10.90 -5.13
N SER A 181 4.62 11.59 -6.11
CA SER A 181 5.26 12.90 -5.91
C SER A 181 4.31 13.96 -5.35
N PHE A 182 3.00 13.82 -5.57
CA PHE A 182 1.99 14.74 -5.02
C PHE A 182 1.73 14.55 -3.51
N CYS A 183 1.99 13.36 -2.96
CA CYS A 183 1.67 13.01 -1.56
C CYS A 183 2.89 12.64 -0.69
N THR A 184 4.10 12.65 -1.27
CA THR A 184 5.35 12.44 -0.53
C THR A 184 5.51 13.42 0.64
N GLN A 185 6.22 12.97 1.68
CA GLN A 185 6.61 13.81 2.81
C GLN A 185 7.73 14.80 2.46
N PHE A 186 8.43 14.66 1.33
CA PHE A 186 9.58 15.49 0.97
C PHE A 186 9.41 16.15 -0.40
N ASP A 187 9.55 17.48 -0.46
CA ASP A 187 9.19 18.29 -1.65
C ASP A 187 10.02 18.01 -2.91
N HIS A 188 11.16 17.32 -2.77
CA HIS A 188 12.07 17.02 -3.88
C HIS A 188 12.03 15.56 -4.32
N GLU A 189 11.18 14.74 -3.70
CA GLU A 189 11.04 13.35 -4.06
C GLU A 189 10.09 13.19 -5.25
N LEU A 190 10.66 12.80 -6.38
CA LEU A 190 9.91 12.37 -7.56
C LEU A 190 9.63 10.87 -7.46
N GLU A 191 8.90 10.46 -6.41
CA GLU A 191 8.75 9.05 -6.06
C GLU A 191 7.69 8.35 -6.91
N TRP A 192 8.12 7.33 -7.64
CA TRP A 192 7.28 6.39 -8.34
C TRP A 192 7.31 5.05 -7.61
N VAL A 193 6.16 4.40 -7.41
CA VAL A 193 6.10 3.15 -6.65
C VAL A 193 5.30 2.07 -7.37
N TYR A 194 5.84 0.85 -7.38
CA TYR A 194 5.10 -0.35 -7.74
C TYR A 194 4.66 -1.12 -6.50
N ALA A 195 3.47 -1.69 -6.55
CA ALA A 195 2.95 -2.56 -5.51
C ALA A 195 3.79 -3.85 -5.37
N PRO A 196 3.74 -4.52 -4.20
CA PRO A 196 4.36 -5.82 -3.97
C PRO A 196 4.04 -6.85 -5.04
N GLY A 197 5.04 -7.67 -5.36
CA GLY A 197 4.96 -8.69 -6.39
C GLY A 197 5.32 -8.21 -7.80
N ALA A 198 5.77 -6.96 -7.96
CA ALA A 198 6.20 -6.44 -9.26
C ALA A 198 7.26 -7.36 -9.88
N HIS A 199 7.02 -7.78 -11.13
CA HIS A 199 7.91 -8.66 -11.86
C HIS A 199 8.97 -7.82 -12.57
N MET A 200 10.20 -8.30 -12.54
CA MET A 200 11.34 -7.62 -13.15
C MET A 200 12.06 -8.60 -14.05
N ALA A 201 12.38 -8.18 -15.27
CA ALA A 201 13.17 -8.95 -16.21
C ALA A 201 14.33 -8.08 -16.73
N MET A 202 15.55 -8.62 -16.73
CA MET A 202 16.69 -7.93 -17.30
C MET A 202 16.57 -7.87 -18.82
N VAL A 203 16.76 -6.68 -19.40
CA VAL A 203 16.69 -6.44 -20.85
C VAL A 203 18.02 -5.92 -21.40
N GLY A 204 18.85 -5.30 -20.57
CA GLY A 204 20.17 -4.81 -20.98
C GLY A 204 21.15 -4.74 -19.81
N VAL A 205 22.42 -4.99 -20.10
CA VAL A 205 23.55 -4.89 -19.16
C VAL A 205 24.43 -3.72 -19.63
N PRO A 206 25.06 -2.95 -18.72
CA PRO A 206 25.94 -1.86 -19.13
C PRO A 206 27.19 -2.37 -19.86
N ASP A 207 27.57 -1.69 -20.94
CA ASP A 207 28.70 -2.02 -21.84
C ASP A 207 30.10 -1.71 -21.25
N GLY A 208 30.24 -1.65 -19.92
CA GLY A 208 31.55 -1.51 -19.25
C GLY A 208 32.23 -0.13 -19.30
N HIS A 209 31.61 0.89 -19.89
CA HIS A 209 32.15 2.26 -19.94
C HIS A 209 31.35 3.23 -19.04
N GLY A 210 31.77 3.42 -17.79
CA GLY A 210 31.19 4.41 -16.86
C GLY A 210 30.22 3.83 -15.81
N GLU A 211 29.17 4.58 -15.47
CA GLU A 211 28.13 4.17 -14.51
C GLU A 211 27.51 2.82 -14.91
N SER A 212 27.46 1.86 -13.98
CA SER A 212 26.84 0.55 -14.22
C SER A 212 25.31 0.68 -14.16
N ILE A 213 24.70 1.10 -15.26
CA ILE A 213 23.24 1.19 -15.39
C ILE A 213 22.71 -0.11 -15.99
N TYR A 214 22.01 -0.91 -15.17
CA TYR A 214 21.29 -2.08 -15.63
C TYR A 214 19.91 -1.68 -16.15
N THR A 215 19.44 -2.31 -17.22
CA THR A 215 18.09 -2.05 -17.74
C THR A 215 17.18 -3.23 -17.40
N LEU A 216 16.15 -2.96 -16.61
CA LEU A 216 15.15 -3.94 -16.20
C LEU A 216 13.78 -3.50 -16.71
N ARG A 217 13.05 -4.39 -17.37
CA ARG A 217 11.62 -4.20 -17.64
C ARG A 217 10.86 -4.59 -16.39
N VAL A 218 9.98 -3.70 -15.92
CA VAL A 218 9.11 -3.94 -14.78
C VAL A 218 7.68 -4.14 -15.27
N THR A 219 6.99 -5.13 -14.71
CA THR A 219 5.57 -5.38 -14.94
C THR A 219 4.86 -5.38 -13.60
N ARG A 220 3.84 -4.53 -13.45
CA ARG A 220 3.06 -4.44 -12.20
C ARG A 220 2.27 -5.72 -11.96
N SER A 221 2.07 -6.06 -10.68
CA SER A 221 1.16 -7.14 -10.28
C SER A 221 -0.30 -6.72 -10.54
N CYS A 222 -1.05 -7.54 -11.27
CA CYS A 222 -2.49 -7.34 -11.53
C CYS A 222 -3.41 -8.05 -10.53
N MET A 223 -2.85 -8.74 -9.52
CA MET A 223 -3.61 -9.55 -8.57
C MET A 223 -4.12 -8.76 -7.35
N SER A 224 -3.65 -7.52 -7.19
CA SER A 224 -3.98 -6.69 -6.03
C SER A 224 -5.39 -6.11 -6.15
N LYS A 225 -6.18 -6.24 -5.07
CA LYS A 225 -7.54 -5.69 -4.97
C LYS A 225 -7.53 -4.31 -4.32
N THR A 226 -8.47 -3.45 -4.70
CA THR A 226 -8.72 -2.18 -3.99
C THR A 226 -9.55 -2.39 -2.72
N ILE A 227 -9.58 -1.40 -1.83
CA ILE A 227 -10.42 -1.39 -0.63
C ILE A 227 -11.89 -1.61 -0.98
N GLU A 228 -12.40 -0.97 -2.03
CA GLU A 228 -13.79 -1.10 -2.45
C GLU A 228 -14.08 -2.52 -2.94
N GLN A 229 -13.18 -3.11 -3.73
CA GLN A 229 -13.31 -4.47 -4.21
C GLN A 229 -13.30 -5.47 -3.05
N THR A 230 -12.44 -5.27 -2.06
CA THR A 230 -12.39 -6.11 -0.85
C THR A 230 -13.65 -5.92 0.00
N ARG A 231 -14.09 -4.68 0.25
CA ARG A 231 -15.34 -4.38 0.97
C ARG A 231 -16.55 -5.03 0.31
N LYS A 232 -16.65 -4.94 -1.01
CA LYS A 232 -17.71 -5.60 -1.78
C LYS A 232 -17.64 -7.12 -1.64
N ALA A 233 -16.47 -7.71 -1.85
CA ALA A 233 -16.28 -9.16 -1.73
C ALA A 233 -16.60 -9.68 -0.31
N SER A 234 -16.25 -8.91 0.73
CA SER A 234 -16.59 -9.21 2.12
C SER A 234 -18.10 -9.12 2.35
N ALA A 235 -18.78 -8.09 1.86
CA ALA A 235 -20.22 -7.96 1.98
C ALA A 235 -20.97 -9.12 1.30
N GLU A 236 -20.56 -9.48 0.08
CA GLU A 236 -21.11 -10.63 -0.64
C GLU A 236 -20.83 -11.96 0.09
N ALA A 237 -19.67 -12.09 0.74
CA ALA A 237 -19.34 -13.27 1.53
C ALA A 237 -20.23 -13.41 2.76
N VAL A 238 -20.48 -12.30 3.48
CA VAL A 238 -21.40 -12.25 4.62
C VAL A 238 -22.82 -12.61 4.17
N GLU A 239 -23.29 -12.04 3.07
CA GLU A 239 -24.61 -12.36 2.51
C GLU A 239 -24.73 -13.85 2.18
N ARG A 240 -23.71 -14.46 1.57
CA ARG A 240 -23.67 -15.90 1.30
C ARG A 240 -23.75 -16.73 2.59
N VAL A 241 -23.05 -16.33 3.64
CA VAL A 241 -23.10 -17.02 4.95
C VAL A 241 -24.50 -16.93 5.55
N ALA A 242 -25.12 -15.75 5.57
CA ALA A 242 -26.48 -15.56 6.06
C ALA A 242 -27.49 -16.42 5.26
N LEU A 243 -27.42 -16.40 3.92
CA LEU A 243 -28.26 -17.24 3.06
C LEU A 243 -28.11 -18.73 3.35
N HIS A 244 -26.87 -19.18 3.58
CA HIS A 244 -26.59 -20.56 3.93
C HIS A 244 -27.16 -20.92 5.31
N SER A 245 -27.04 -20.05 6.31
CA SER A 245 -27.61 -20.24 7.65
C SER A 245 -29.15 -20.34 7.62
N VAL A 246 -29.83 -19.44 6.89
CA VAL A 246 -31.28 -19.50 6.70
C VAL A 246 -31.70 -20.80 6.01
N SER A 247 -30.95 -21.23 4.98
CA SER A 247 -31.21 -22.50 4.29
C SER A 247 -31.07 -23.70 5.23
N ARG A 248 -30.04 -23.73 6.08
CA ARG A 248 -29.87 -24.78 7.10
C ARG A 248 -31.01 -24.79 8.11
N LEU A 249 -31.45 -23.62 8.59
CA LEU A 249 -32.60 -23.51 9.49
C LEU A 249 -33.89 -24.04 8.84
N LYS A 250 -34.15 -23.67 7.58
CA LYS A 250 -35.30 -24.18 6.83
C LYS A 250 -35.27 -25.70 6.70
N ASN A 251 -34.12 -26.26 6.34
CA ASN A 251 -33.95 -27.71 6.23
C ASN A 251 -34.14 -28.40 7.59
N ALA A 252 -33.58 -27.84 8.67
CA ALA A 252 -33.77 -28.37 10.02
C ALA A 252 -35.25 -28.37 10.44
N ILE A 253 -35.97 -27.25 10.26
CA ILE A 253 -37.41 -27.15 10.58
C ILE A 253 -38.22 -28.15 9.74
N THR A 254 -37.93 -28.25 8.44
CA THR A 254 -38.64 -29.17 7.54
C THR A 254 -38.42 -30.63 7.95
N ASN A 255 -37.20 -30.98 8.36
CA ASN A 255 -36.85 -32.32 8.83
C ASN A 255 -37.43 -32.64 10.21
N SER A 256 -37.55 -31.66 11.10
CA SER A 256 -38.04 -31.86 12.48
C SER A 256 -39.56 -31.88 12.60
N PHE A 257 -40.31 -31.15 11.77
CA PHE A 257 -41.76 -30.97 11.93
C PHE A 257 -42.63 -31.65 10.85
N GLY A 258 -42.00 -32.41 9.95
CA GLY A 258 -42.69 -33.01 8.80
C GLY A 258 -43.06 -31.94 7.76
N GLY A 259 -42.95 -32.28 6.47
CA GLY A 259 -42.95 -31.33 5.34
C GLY A 259 -44.17 -30.42 5.14
N ALA A 260 -45.19 -30.48 6.00
CA ALA A 260 -46.36 -29.61 5.98
C ALA A 260 -46.09 -28.20 6.55
N TRP A 261 -45.26 -28.06 7.59
CA TRP A 261 -44.98 -26.76 8.23
C TRP A 261 -43.90 -25.94 7.50
N GLY A 262 -42.93 -26.60 6.87
CA GLY A 262 -41.85 -25.92 6.12
C GLY A 262 -42.30 -25.16 4.88
N LYS A 263 -43.55 -25.38 4.41
CA LYS A 263 -44.15 -24.71 3.25
C LYS A 263 -44.82 -23.36 3.59
N HIS A 264 -45.06 -23.06 4.86
CA HIS A 264 -45.82 -21.89 5.30
C HIS A 264 -44.99 -20.73 5.84
N ILE A 265 -43.65 -20.81 5.80
CA ILE A 265 -42.81 -19.64 6.15
C ILE A 265 -42.96 -18.60 5.04
N PRO A 266 -43.51 -17.41 5.32
CA PRO A 266 -43.69 -16.37 4.32
C PRO A 266 -42.35 -15.92 3.77
N GLN A 267 -42.26 -15.77 2.44
CA GLN A 267 -41.03 -15.34 1.78
C GLN A 267 -40.57 -13.94 2.25
N SER A 268 -41.52 -13.08 2.66
CA SER A 268 -41.29 -11.78 3.28
C SER A 268 -40.59 -11.87 4.63
N ALA A 269 -41.01 -12.79 5.51
CA ALA A 269 -40.37 -13.00 6.82
C ALA A 269 -38.93 -13.52 6.65
N MET A 270 -38.67 -14.35 5.63
CA MET A 270 -37.31 -14.77 5.31
C MET A 270 -36.45 -13.65 4.70
N GLN A 271 -37.03 -12.77 3.89
CA GLN A 271 -36.31 -11.59 3.38
C GLN A 271 -35.94 -10.61 4.50
N GLU A 272 -36.82 -10.45 5.49
CA GLU A 272 -36.59 -9.59 6.65
C GLU A 272 -35.50 -10.15 7.59
N VAL A 273 -35.49 -11.47 7.85
CA VAL A 273 -34.41 -12.10 8.62
C VAL A 273 -33.08 -12.02 7.86
N ARG A 274 -33.10 -12.23 6.53
CA ARG A 274 -31.91 -12.08 5.67
C ARG A 274 -31.34 -10.67 5.69
N SER A 275 -32.18 -9.65 5.60
CA SER A 275 -31.73 -8.26 5.63
C SER A 275 -31.18 -7.89 7.00
N ARG A 276 -31.83 -8.32 8.10
CA ARG A 276 -31.38 -8.00 9.47
C ARG A 276 -30.11 -8.75 9.88
N GLU A 277 -29.93 -10.02 9.50
CA GLU A 277 -28.66 -10.73 9.76
C GLU A 277 -27.51 -10.14 8.94
N ALA A 278 -27.73 -9.85 7.65
CA ALA A 278 -26.72 -9.22 6.81
C ALA A 278 -26.34 -7.82 7.33
N GLU A 279 -27.33 -7.01 7.72
CA GLU A 279 -27.10 -5.69 8.33
C GLU A 279 -26.34 -5.80 9.66
N TRP A 280 -26.69 -6.76 10.52
CA TRP A 280 -26.01 -6.97 11.79
C TRP A 280 -24.54 -7.36 11.59
N TYR A 281 -24.26 -8.33 10.72
CA TYR A 281 -22.89 -8.71 10.38
C TYR A 281 -22.10 -7.58 9.72
N LEU A 282 -22.73 -6.80 8.83
CA LEU A 282 -22.10 -5.64 8.19
C LEU A 282 -21.84 -4.51 9.19
N HIS A 283 -22.71 -4.31 10.17
CA HIS A 283 -22.51 -3.35 11.26
C HIS A 283 -21.34 -3.75 12.17
N GLU A 284 -21.26 -5.03 12.55
CA GLU A 284 -20.17 -5.57 13.38
C GLU A 284 -18.82 -5.57 12.62
N TYR A 285 -18.82 -5.87 11.32
CA TYR A 285 -17.62 -5.73 10.46
C TYR A 285 -17.20 -4.27 10.23
N ARG A 286 -18.13 -3.32 10.19
CA ARG A 286 -17.79 -1.89 10.15
C ARG A 286 -17.09 -1.43 11.43
N CYS A 287 -17.47 -1.95 12.60
CA CYS A 287 -16.79 -1.66 13.89
C CYS A 287 -15.38 -2.25 14.01
N SER A 288 -15.00 -3.26 13.21
CA SER A 288 -13.62 -3.80 13.24
C SER A 288 -12.67 -3.12 12.27
N LEU A 289 -13.18 -2.30 11.34
CA LEU A 289 -12.40 -1.70 10.24
C LEU A 289 -12.42 -0.17 10.23
N SER A 290 -13.16 0.51 11.11
CA SER A 290 -13.24 1.97 11.05
C SER A 290 -11.98 2.62 11.67
N MET A 291 -11.08 3.06 10.78
CA MET A 291 -10.05 4.04 11.16
C MET A 291 -10.68 5.33 11.68
N GLU A 292 -11.95 5.62 11.36
CA GLU A 292 -12.73 6.70 11.96
C GLU A 292 -12.88 6.56 13.48
N GLU A 293 -13.10 5.35 14.03
CA GLU A 293 -13.13 5.13 15.47
C GLU A 293 -11.74 5.30 16.10
N VAL A 294 -10.68 4.92 15.39
CA VAL A 294 -9.29 5.17 15.83
C VAL A 294 -8.97 6.66 15.81
N VAL A 295 -9.41 7.40 14.79
CA VAL A 295 -9.28 8.86 14.68
C VAL A 295 -10.10 9.56 15.75
N ARG A 296 -11.36 9.14 15.99
CA ARG A 296 -12.21 9.66 17.08
C ARG A 296 -11.61 9.33 18.45
N ALA A 297 -11.07 8.14 18.66
CA ALA A 297 -10.41 7.76 19.91
C ALA A 297 -9.13 8.60 20.14
N SER A 298 -8.35 8.86 19.10
CA SER A 298 -7.19 9.76 19.14
C SER A 298 -7.58 11.21 19.49
N GLN A 299 -8.65 11.72 18.86
CA GLN A 299 -9.20 13.05 19.17
C GLN A 299 -9.79 13.14 20.58
N LYS A 300 -10.40 12.06 21.09
CA LYS A 300 -10.96 11.99 22.45
C LYS A 300 -9.86 11.90 23.51
N SER A 301 -8.77 11.19 23.23
CA SER A 301 -7.58 11.14 24.08
C SER A 301 -6.92 12.52 24.20
N ARG A 302 -6.84 13.29 23.11
CA ARG A 302 -6.37 14.69 23.13
C ARG A 302 -7.22 15.62 24.01
N ARG A 303 -8.52 15.34 24.19
CA ARG A 303 -9.42 16.15 25.04
C ARG A 303 -9.36 15.78 26.53
N GLN A 304 -8.76 14.66 26.90
CA GLN A 304 -8.60 14.23 28.30
C GLN A 304 -7.23 14.63 28.89
N VAL A 305 -6.32 15.17 28.08
CA VAL A 305 -4.98 15.62 28.47
C VAL A 305 -4.89 17.16 28.53
N VAL A 306 -6.03 17.83 28.46
CA VAL A 306 -6.22 19.30 28.57
C VAL A 306 -7.00 19.55 29.86
#